data_AF-A0A1C5ASH3-F1
#
_entry.id   AF-A0A1C5ASH3-F1
#
_cell.length_a   1.000
_cell.length_b   1.000
_cell.length_c   1.000
_cell.angle_alpha   90.00
_cell.angle_beta   90.00
_cell.angle_gamma   90.00
#
_symmetry.space_group_name_H-M   'P 1'
#
loop_
_entity.id
_entity.type
_entity.pdbx_description
1 polymer ?
#
loop_
_entity_poly.entity_id
_entity_poly.type
_entity_poly.pdbx_seq_one_letter_code
_entity_poly.pdbx_strand_id
1 'polypeptide(L)'
;MTGTAPLHPWRGFTGDAWRDTVDVAAFVRDNHEPYTGDASFLTGPTCRTLEVWGTLRSMFVQERQRGVYDIDAATPSHGSL
;
A
#
# COMPACT_ATOMS: atom_id res chain seq x y z
N MET A 1 -15.21 -31.92 1.97
CA MET A 1 -14.84 -30.58 1.44
C MET A 1 -15.48 -29.53 2.34
N THR A 2 -14.76 -29.05 3.36
CA THR A 2 -15.22 -27.94 4.20
C THR A 2 -14.68 -26.65 3.60
N GLY A 3 -15.54 -25.85 2.98
CA GLY A 3 -15.20 -24.49 2.57
C GLY A 3 -15.05 -23.63 3.82
N THR A 4 -13.86 -23.05 4.01
CA THR A 4 -13.64 -22.04 5.06
C THR A 4 -14.49 -20.84 4.72
N ALA A 5 -15.47 -20.50 5.56
CA ALA A 5 -16.20 -19.25 5.44
C ALA A 5 -15.20 -18.08 5.41
N PRO A 6 -15.40 -17.06 4.55
CA PRO A 6 -14.46 -15.94 4.47
C PRO A 6 -14.30 -15.30 5.85
N LEU A 7 -13.06 -15.06 6.25
CA LEU A 7 -12.76 -14.41 7.51
C LEU A 7 -13.39 -13.02 7.50
N HIS A 8 -14.11 -12.68 8.58
CA HIS A 8 -14.60 -11.33 8.77
C HIS A 8 -13.41 -10.36 8.79
N PRO A 9 -13.40 -9.29 7.96
CA PRO A 9 -12.25 -8.39 7.83
C PRO A 9 -11.86 -7.73 9.16
N TRP A 10 -12.83 -7.60 10.08
CA TRP A 10 -12.61 -7.01 11.40
C TRP A 10 -12.27 -8.01 12.51
N ARG A 11 -12.00 -9.28 12.17
CA ARG A 11 -11.67 -10.32 13.15
C ARG A 11 -10.38 -9.93 13.90
N GLY A 12 -10.46 -9.88 15.22
CA GLY A 12 -9.31 -9.62 16.11
C GLY A 12 -9.06 -8.14 16.42
N PHE A 13 -9.75 -7.21 15.75
CA PHE A 13 -9.73 -5.80 16.12
C PHE A 13 -10.71 -5.50 17.26
N THR A 14 -10.32 -4.58 18.13
CA THR A 14 -11.06 -4.06 19.29
C THR A 14 -11.76 -2.74 18.96
N GLY A 15 -12.78 -2.41 19.75
CA GLY A 15 -13.61 -1.21 19.60
C GLY A 15 -14.81 -1.42 18.68
N ASP A 16 -15.88 -0.67 18.98
CA ASP A 16 -17.18 -0.77 18.28
C ASP A 16 -17.61 0.56 17.63
N ALA A 17 -17.21 1.72 18.17
CA ALA A 17 -17.65 3.03 17.68
C ALA A 17 -17.28 3.29 16.20
N TRP A 18 -16.10 2.84 15.78
CA TRP A 18 -15.62 2.95 14.40
C TRP A 18 -16.28 1.95 13.44
N ARG A 19 -17.06 0.99 13.94
CA ARG A 19 -17.78 0.01 13.10
C ARG A 19 -19.13 0.55 12.64
N ASP A 20 -19.76 1.36 13.48
CA ASP A 20 -21.07 1.94 13.19
C ASP A 20 -20.98 3.27 12.43
N THR A 21 -19.80 3.90 12.44
CA THR A 21 -19.55 5.20 11.78
C THR A 21 -18.15 5.25 11.18
N VAL A 22 -17.94 6.11 10.18
CA VAL A 22 -16.60 6.32 9.60
C VAL A 22 -15.73 7.12 10.58
N ASP A 23 -14.97 6.42 11.43
CA ASP A 23 -13.99 7.01 12.35
C ASP A 23 -12.66 6.24 12.33
N VAL A 24 -11.80 6.62 11.39
CA VAL A 24 -10.45 6.04 11.24
C VAL A 24 -9.57 6.34 12.47
N ALA A 25 -9.80 7.48 13.14
CA ALA A 25 -8.98 7.86 14.29
C ALA A 25 -9.27 6.97 15.51
N ALA A 26 -10.55 6.63 15.74
CA ALA A 26 -10.92 5.64 16.76
C ALA A 26 -10.36 4.26 16.44
N PHE A 27 -10.45 3.79 15.19
CA PHE A 27 -9.87 2.52 14.78
C PHE A 27 -8.38 2.43 15.10
N VAL A 28 -7.59 3.45 14.74
CA VAL A 28 -6.14 3.47 15.02
C VAL A 28 -5.86 3.50 16.52
N ARG A 29 -6.54 4.34 17.30
CA ARG A 29 -6.34 4.39 18.76
C ARG A 29 -6.64 3.05 19.43
N ASP A 30 -7.74 2.41 19.05
CA ASP A 30 -8.22 1.16 19.66
C ASP A 30 -7.36 -0.06 19.30
N ASN A 31 -6.55 0.01 18.21
CA ASN A 31 -5.90 -1.16 17.62
C ASN A 31 -4.40 -1.00 17.34
N HIS A 32 -3.79 0.16 17.60
CA HIS A 32 -2.34 0.31 17.45
C HIS A 32 -1.61 -0.28 18.66
N GLU A 33 -0.54 -1.03 18.39
CA GLU A 33 0.45 -1.42 19.39
C GLU A 33 1.69 -0.53 19.18
N PRO A 34 2.02 0.40 20.09
CA PRO A 34 3.21 1.22 19.96
C PRO A 34 4.48 0.36 19.93
N TYR A 35 5.29 0.51 18.88
CA TYR A 35 6.59 -0.15 18.79
C TYR A 35 7.70 0.80 19.26
N THR A 36 8.36 0.45 20.36
CA THR A 36 9.48 1.22 20.97
C THR A 36 10.84 0.54 20.82
N GLY A 37 10.92 -0.53 20.03
CA GLY A 37 12.16 -1.24 19.73
C GLY A 37 13.00 -0.56 18.64
N ASP A 38 13.92 -1.32 18.04
CA ASP A 38 14.85 -0.82 17.03
C ASP A 38 14.60 -1.42 15.63
N ALA A 39 15.50 -1.14 14.69
CA ALA A 39 15.39 -1.61 13.31
C ALA A 39 15.74 -3.09 13.10
N SER A 40 16.07 -3.86 14.15
CA SER A 40 16.58 -5.24 14.02
C SER A 40 15.58 -6.24 13.42
N PHE A 41 14.27 -5.99 13.56
CA PHE A 41 13.24 -6.85 12.96
C PHE A 41 13.08 -6.64 11.44
N LEU A 42 13.64 -5.57 10.89
CA LEU A 42 13.48 -5.24 9.48
C LEU A 42 14.10 -6.32 8.61
N THR A 43 13.32 -6.80 7.64
CA THR A 43 13.78 -7.74 6.63
C THR A 43 14.06 -6.98 5.34
N GLY A 44 15.11 -7.38 4.62
CA GLY A 44 15.46 -6.81 3.33
C GLY A 44 14.38 -7.05 2.25
N PRO A 45 14.48 -6.33 1.12
CA PRO A 45 13.56 -6.50 0.01
C PRO A 45 13.66 -7.91 -0.60
N THR A 46 12.54 -8.40 -1.14
CA THR A 46 12.50 -9.67 -1.87
C THR A 46 13.14 -9.55 -3.25
N CYS A 47 13.52 -10.67 -3.88
CA CYS A 47 13.99 -10.69 -5.27
C CYS A 47 12.98 -10.03 -6.22
N ARG A 48 11.68 -10.34 -6.07
CA ARG A 48 10.61 -9.73 -6.85
C ARG A 48 10.58 -8.21 -6.70
N THR A 49 10.77 -7.69 -5.48
CA THR A 49 10.85 -6.25 -5.23
C THR A 49 12.07 -5.63 -5.92
N LEU A 50 13.23 -6.29 -5.82
CA LEU A 50 14.48 -5.82 -6.44
C LEU A 50 14.42 -5.80 -7.97
N GLU A 51 13.77 -6.79 -8.58
CA GLU A 51 13.56 -6.88 -10.03
C GLU A 51 12.71 -5.71 -10.54
N VAL A 52 11.54 -5.50 -9.93
CA VAL A 52 10.65 -4.36 -10.29
C VAL A 52 11.40 -3.03 -10.13
N TRP A 53 12.15 -2.88 -9.02
CA TRP A 53 12.94 -1.69 -8.79
C TRP A 53 14.11 -1.54 -9.77
N GLY A 54 14.68 -2.64 -10.27
CA GLY A 54 15.68 -2.64 -11.34
C GLY A 54 15.13 -2.10 -12.66
N THR A 55 13.94 -2.56 -13.05
CA THR A 55 13.25 -2.09 -14.26
C THR A 55 12.90 -0.60 -14.16
N LEU A 56 12.35 -0.15 -13.04
CA LEU A 56 12.00 1.26 -12.86
C LEU A 56 13.23 2.17 -12.87
N ARG A 57 14.31 1.77 -12.19
CA ARG A 57 15.55 2.55 -12.17
C ARG A 57 16.17 2.75 -13.55
N SER A 58 16.09 1.76 -14.44
CA SER A 58 16.62 1.89 -15.81
C SER A 58 15.80 2.88 -16.63
N MET A 59 14.49 3.01 -16.37
CA MET A 59 13.61 4.00 -17.01
C MET A 59 13.92 5.42 -16.49
N PHE A 60 14.14 5.62 -15.19
CA PHE A 60 14.52 6.93 -14.64
C PHE A 60 15.84 7.47 -15.19
N VAL A 61 16.82 6.60 -15.48
CA VAL A 61 18.06 7.00 -16.15
C VAL A 61 17.78 7.53 -17.55
N GLN A 62 16.88 6.89 -18.29
CA GLN A 62 16.49 7.31 -19.63
C GLN A 62 15.66 8.60 -19.61
N GLU A 63 14.75 8.75 -18.67
CA GLU A 63 14.01 10.00 -18.41
C GLU A 63 14.96 11.15 -18.14
N ARG A 64 15.92 10.97 -17.22
CA ARG A 64 16.89 12.03 -16.90
C ARG A 64 17.73 12.46 -18.12
N GLN A 65 17.98 11.56 -19.07
CA GLN A 65 18.69 11.86 -20.30
C GLN A 65 17.83 12.55 -21.37
N ARG A 66 16.51 12.29 -21.38
CA ARG A 66 15.59 12.73 -22.45
C ARG A 66 14.60 13.83 -22.01
N GLY A 67 14.49 14.12 -20.73
CA GLY A 67 13.47 14.99 -20.16
C GLY A 67 12.24 14.18 -19.74
N VAL A 68 11.18 14.22 -20.55
CA VAL A 68 9.94 13.46 -20.31
C VAL A 68 9.93 12.18 -21.15
N TYR A 69 9.65 11.02 -20.55
CA TYR A 69 9.67 9.73 -21.27
C TYR A 69 8.52 9.59 -22.25
N ASP A 70 7.31 9.92 -21.81
CA ASP A 70 6.08 9.85 -22.61
C ASP A 70 4.99 10.69 -21.94
N ILE A 71 4.20 11.42 -22.74
CA ILE A 71 2.99 12.12 -22.29
C ILE A 71 1.88 11.65 -23.22
N ASP A 72 0.87 10.98 -22.66
CA ASP A 72 -0.38 10.78 -23.38
C ASP A 72 -1.18 12.09 -23.40
N ALA A 73 -1.12 12.81 -24.52
CA ALA A 73 -1.88 14.04 -24.73
C ALA A 73 -3.30 13.79 -25.24
N ALA A 74 -3.67 12.54 -25.52
CA ALA A 74 -4.95 12.15 -26.11
C ALA A 74 -5.92 11.57 -25.08
N THR A 75 -5.42 10.96 -23.99
CA THR A 75 -6.27 10.33 -22.96
C THR A 75 -6.27 11.16 -21.67
N PRO A 76 -7.41 11.76 -21.28
CA PRO A 76 -7.53 12.39 -19.97
C PRO A 76 -7.38 11.35 -18.85
N SER A 77 -6.56 11.64 -17.83
CA SER A 77 -6.32 10.73 -16.71
C SER A 77 -7.56 10.42 -15.87
N HIS A 78 -8.61 11.23 -15.99
CA HIS A 78 -9.95 10.93 -15.51
C HIS A 78 -10.96 11.70 -16.38
N GLY A 79 -11.87 10.98 -17.03
CA GLY A 79 -13.00 11.56 -17.75
C GLY A 79 -14.29 11.19 -17.04
N SER A 80 -14.89 12.14 -16.34
CA SER A 80 -16.32 12.16 -16.12
C SER A 80 -16.82 13.55 -16.53
N LEU A 81 -17.84 13.52 -17.39
CA LEU A 81 -18.56 14.66 -17.96
C LEU A 81 -19.03 15.67 -16.90
#